data_AF-A0A496WHH9-F1
#
_entry.id   AF-A0A496WHH9-F1
#
_cell.length_a   1.000
_cell.length_b   1.000
_cell.length_c   1.000
_cell.angle_alpha   90.00
_cell.angle_beta   90.00
_cell.angle_gamma   90.00
#
_symmetry.space_group_name_H-M   'P 1'
#
loop_
_entity.id
_entity.type
_entity.pdbx_description
1 polymer ?
#
loop_
_entity_poly.entity_id
_entity_poly.type
_entity_poly.pdbx_seq_one_letter_code
_entity_poly.pdbx_strand_id
1 'polypeptide(L)'
;MKKIFFKNILLSTLMVIAVFPGVTLSAQQANKMDIFSGHFSMEGNNDSPAQTINSNIYIKIFKNQWIATLYIPYPYATTVNSSAITKVFEEAKRQTSGSSYLRGTFGQLSELATIHIEKFGYLEDRLIFECGSLAPCTIRLSDDYLELIKPGVINEHIIKYNHV
;
A
#
# COMPACT_ATOMS: atom_id res chain seq x y z
N MET A 1 -47.33 -19.54 -33.00
CA MET A 1 -47.08 -18.47 -31.99
C MET A 1 -46.25 -18.88 -30.76
N LYS A 2 -45.84 -20.15 -30.56
CA LYS A 2 -45.06 -20.57 -29.36
C LYS A 2 -43.53 -20.35 -29.43
N LYS A 3 -42.94 -20.12 -30.61
CA LYS A 3 -41.47 -20.03 -30.77
C LYS A 3 -40.88 -18.63 -30.53
N ILE A 4 -41.71 -17.58 -30.53
CA ILE A 4 -41.24 -16.18 -30.38
C ILE A 4 -41.10 -15.81 -28.90
N PHE A 5 -41.97 -16.35 -28.03
CA PHE A 5 -41.94 -16.07 -26.59
C PHE A 5 -40.69 -16.62 -25.89
N PHE A 6 -40.15 -17.76 -26.34
CA PHE A 6 -38.96 -18.37 -25.74
C PHE A 6 -37.67 -17.61 -26.04
N LYS A 7 -37.60 -16.88 -27.15
CA LYS A 7 -36.39 -16.15 -27.56
C LYS A 7 -36.19 -14.86 -26.74
N ASN A 8 -37.29 -14.21 -26.35
CA ASN A 8 -37.23 -12.96 -25.59
C ASN A 8 -36.90 -13.20 -24.11
N ILE A 9 -37.35 -14.32 -23.53
CA ILE A 9 -37.03 -14.66 -22.14
C ILE A 9 -35.54 -15.02 -21.99
N LEU A 10 -34.97 -15.74 -22.96
CA LEU A 10 -33.56 -16.14 -22.94
C LEU A 10 -32.59 -14.94 -23.10
N LEU A 11 -33.01 -13.90 -23.83
CA LEU A 11 -32.21 -12.69 -24.02
C LEU A 11 -32.22 -11.80 -22.77
N SER A 12 -33.32 -11.79 -22.00
CA SER A 12 -33.42 -11.05 -20.74
C SER A 12 -32.64 -11.69 -19.59
N THR A 13 -32.52 -13.02 -19.52
CA THR A 13 -31.73 -13.69 -18.47
C THR A 13 -30.21 -13.56 -18.68
N LEU A 14 -29.74 -13.41 -19.92
CA LEU A 14 -28.32 -13.23 -20.19
C LEU A 14 -27.79 -11.85 -19.77
N MET A 15 -28.64 -10.81 -19.78
CA MET A 15 -28.25 -9.46 -19.34
C MET A 15 -28.11 -9.34 -17.81
N VAL A 16 -28.77 -10.19 -17.03
CA VAL A 16 -28.70 -10.13 -15.55
C VAL A 16 -27.41 -10.74 -15.02
N ILE A 17 -26.79 -11.68 -15.75
CA ILE A 17 -25.58 -12.39 -15.30
C ILE A 17 -24.29 -11.61 -15.64
N ALA A 18 -24.33 -10.68 -16.62
CA ALA A 18 -23.14 -9.98 -17.10
C ALA A 18 -22.69 -8.79 -16.23
N VAL A 19 -23.46 -8.39 -15.20
CA VAL A 19 -23.21 -7.13 -14.46
C VAL A 19 -22.54 -7.35 -13.10
N PHE A 20 -22.42 -8.59 -12.60
CA PHE A 20 -22.11 -8.81 -11.17
C PHE A 20 -20.82 -9.56 -10.76
N PRO A 21 -19.84 -9.92 -11.62
CA PRO A 21 -18.56 -10.42 -11.09
C PRO A 21 -17.61 -9.31 -10.61
N GLY A 22 -17.78 -8.06 -11.08
CA GLY A 22 -16.84 -6.97 -10.76
C GLY A 22 -17.00 -6.34 -9.38
N VAL A 23 -18.24 -6.29 -8.85
CA VAL A 23 -18.52 -5.61 -7.58
C VAL A 23 -18.06 -6.42 -6.36
N THR A 24 -18.07 -7.74 -6.45
CA THR A 24 -17.64 -8.63 -5.35
C THR A 24 -16.13 -8.60 -5.16
N LEU A 25 -15.35 -8.57 -6.25
CA LEU A 25 -13.89 -8.44 -6.19
C LEU A 25 -13.47 -7.09 -5.59
N SER A 26 -14.07 -6.00 -6.07
CA SER A 26 -13.80 -4.64 -5.56
C SER A 26 -14.20 -4.49 -4.09
N ALA A 27 -15.34 -5.05 -3.67
CA ALA A 27 -15.79 -5.00 -2.28
C ALA A 27 -14.90 -5.83 -1.34
N GLN A 28 -14.46 -7.02 -1.76
CA GLN A 28 -13.55 -7.86 -0.96
C GLN A 28 -12.17 -7.21 -0.77
N GLN A 29 -11.68 -6.53 -1.80
CA GLN A 29 -10.39 -5.82 -1.77
C GLN A 29 -10.47 -4.52 -0.96
N ALA A 30 -11.59 -3.80 -1.05
CA ALA A 30 -11.89 -2.66 -0.18
C ALA A 30 -11.99 -3.08 1.30
N ASN A 31 -12.59 -4.24 1.58
CA ASN A 31 -12.71 -4.78 2.93
C ASN A 31 -11.34 -5.20 3.50
N LYS A 32 -10.47 -5.83 2.70
CA LYS A 32 -9.07 -6.07 3.10
C LYS A 32 -8.32 -4.78 3.39
N MET A 33 -8.52 -3.71 2.60
CA MET A 33 -7.89 -2.41 2.86
C MET A 33 -8.38 -1.72 4.15
N ASP A 34 -9.60 -2.02 4.61
CA ASP A 34 -10.13 -1.48 5.86
C ASP A 34 -9.38 -2.04 7.09
N ILE A 35 -8.93 -3.30 6.99
CA ILE A 35 -8.08 -3.99 7.99
C ILE A 35 -6.68 -3.34 8.09
N PHE A 36 -6.21 -2.69 7.02
CA PHE A 36 -4.88 -2.07 6.94
C PHE A 36 -4.85 -0.57 7.25
N SER A 37 -5.80 -0.08 8.04
CA SER A 37 -5.88 1.33 8.44
C SER A 37 -4.72 1.81 9.34
N GLY A 38 -3.89 0.89 9.84
CA GLY A 38 -2.65 1.15 10.58
C GLY A 38 -1.45 1.54 9.71
N HIS A 39 -0.25 1.37 10.25
CA HIS A 39 1.02 1.49 9.52
C HIS A 39 1.83 0.21 9.75
N PHE A 40 2.73 -0.10 8.83
CA PHE A 40 3.51 -1.32 8.86
C PHE A 40 4.97 -0.99 9.08
N SER A 41 5.60 -1.74 9.99
CA SER A 41 7.02 -1.62 10.29
C SER A 41 7.79 -2.69 9.52
N MET A 42 8.86 -2.28 8.85
CA MET A 42 9.78 -3.22 8.21
C MET A 42 10.34 -4.22 9.22
N GLU A 43 10.42 -5.49 8.82
CA GLU A 43 11.19 -6.50 9.54
C GLU A 43 12.68 -6.07 9.56
N GLY A 44 13.24 -5.86 10.75
CA GLY A 44 14.60 -5.33 10.93
C GLY A 44 14.69 -3.82 11.18
N ASN A 45 13.57 -3.11 11.34
CA ASN A 45 13.59 -1.79 11.99
C ASN A 45 14.22 -1.89 13.38
N ASN A 46 15.07 -0.92 13.72
CA ASN A 46 15.89 -0.89 14.93
C ASN A 46 16.96 -2.00 15.06
N ASP A 47 17.19 -2.79 14.01
CA ASP A 47 18.17 -3.88 14.00
C ASP A 47 19.21 -3.68 12.86
N SER A 48 20.03 -4.69 12.59
CA SER A 48 21.11 -4.68 11.58
C SER A 48 20.67 -4.17 10.20
N PRO A 49 19.49 -4.51 9.66
CA PRO A 49 19.04 -3.94 8.38
C PRO A 49 18.91 -2.42 8.44
N ALA A 50 18.25 -1.88 9.46
CA ALA A 50 18.09 -0.43 9.63
C ALA A 50 19.42 0.30 9.88
N GLN A 51 20.34 -0.31 10.62
CA GLN A 51 21.70 0.21 10.81
C GLN A 51 22.47 0.28 9.50
N THR A 52 22.36 -0.74 8.65
CA THR A 52 23.06 -0.83 7.37
C THR A 52 22.59 0.23 6.39
N ILE A 53 21.28 0.49 6.33
CA ILE A 53 20.69 1.50 5.44
C ILE A 53 20.54 2.88 6.09
N ASN A 54 21.01 3.02 7.33
CA ASN A 54 20.89 4.21 8.18
C ASN A 54 19.45 4.76 8.31
N SER A 55 18.45 3.88 8.30
CA SER A 55 17.04 4.29 8.37
C SER A 55 16.12 3.16 8.83
N ASN A 56 15.13 3.50 9.65
CA ASN A 56 13.93 2.70 9.79
C ASN A 56 12.93 3.05 8.68
N ILE A 57 12.29 2.03 8.13
CA ILE A 57 11.30 2.18 7.05
C ILE A 57 9.92 1.78 7.57
N TYR A 58 8.94 2.64 7.31
CA TYR A 58 7.53 2.40 7.63
C TYR A 58 6.70 2.58 6.37
N ILE A 59 5.64 1.78 6.22
CA ILE A 59 4.69 1.88 5.10
C ILE A 59 3.31 2.19 5.65
N LYS A 60 2.56 3.06 4.98
CA LYS A 60 1.13 3.26 5.21
C LYS A 60 0.37 3.14 3.90
N ILE A 61 -0.70 2.35 3.91
CA ILE A 61 -1.67 2.24 2.81
C ILE A 61 -2.92 3.03 3.20
N PHE A 62 -3.35 3.96 2.35
CA PHE A 62 -4.54 4.77 2.57
C PHE A 62 -5.72 4.22 1.77
N LYS A 63 -6.94 4.40 2.28
CA LYS A 63 -8.18 3.91 1.66
C LYS A 63 -8.42 4.43 0.23
N ASN A 64 -7.88 5.60 -0.10
CA ASN A 64 -8.05 6.28 -1.38
C ASN A 64 -6.93 5.99 -2.40
N GLN A 65 -6.39 4.77 -2.38
CA GLN A 65 -5.36 4.29 -3.31
C GLN A 65 -4.01 5.01 -3.23
N TRP A 66 -3.64 5.49 -2.04
CA TRP A 66 -2.31 6.03 -1.81
C TRP A 66 -1.47 5.08 -0.97
N ILE A 67 -0.19 5.04 -1.25
CA ILE A 67 0.82 4.42 -0.41
C ILE A 67 1.86 5.46 -0.04
N ALA A 68 2.30 5.42 1.21
CA ALA A 68 3.41 6.23 1.68
C ALA A 68 4.49 5.35 2.30
N THR A 69 5.74 5.60 1.94
CA THR A 69 6.92 4.98 2.54
C THR A 69 7.73 6.04 3.26
N LEU A 70 7.79 5.95 4.58
CA LEU A 70 8.50 6.88 5.46
C LEU A 70 9.85 6.27 5.85
N TYR A 71 10.89 7.10 5.73
CA TYR A 71 12.28 6.80 6.08
C TYR A 71 12.67 7.74 7.22
N ILE A 72 12.82 7.20 8.42
CA ILE A 72 13.30 7.94 9.59
C ILE A 72 14.78 7.57 9.80
N PRO A 73 15.69 8.54 9.95
CA PRO A 73 17.11 8.26 10.17
C PRO A 73 17.34 7.36 11.40
N TYR A 74 18.24 6.39 11.26
CA TYR A 74 18.80 5.67 12.41
C TYR A 74 19.95 6.50 13.02
N PRO A 75 20.18 6.51 14.34
CA PRO A 75 19.40 5.85 15.40
C PRO A 75 18.19 6.64 15.87
N TYR A 76 17.94 7.86 15.36
CA TYR A 76 16.85 8.73 15.84
C TYR A 76 15.49 8.02 15.85
N ALA A 77 15.21 7.18 14.85
CA ALA A 77 14.00 6.38 14.76
C ALA A 77 13.71 5.50 15.98
N THR A 78 14.74 5.09 16.74
CA THR A 78 14.59 4.32 18.00
C THR A 78 13.91 5.11 19.12
N THR A 79 13.91 6.44 19.01
CA THR A 79 13.31 7.37 19.99
C THR A 79 11.92 7.85 19.59
N VAL A 80 11.49 7.54 18.37
CA VAL A 80 10.20 8.00 17.83
C VAL A 80 9.09 7.04 18.24
N ASN A 81 8.06 7.56 18.91
CA ASN A 81 6.89 6.76 19.27
C ASN A 81 6.01 6.45 18.05
N SER A 82 5.28 5.33 18.08
CA SER A 82 4.41 4.89 16.98
C SER A 82 3.30 5.90 16.64
N SER A 83 2.80 6.64 17.64
CA SER A 83 1.77 7.66 17.43
C SER A 83 2.27 8.84 16.59
N ALA A 84 3.55 9.21 16.70
CA ALA A 84 4.18 10.27 15.93
C ALA A 84 4.31 9.85 14.47
N ILE A 85 4.70 8.59 14.20
CA ILE A 85 4.78 8.02 12.86
C ILE A 85 3.42 8.13 12.14
N THR A 86 2.33 7.78 12.82
CA THR A 86 0.98 7.91 12.26
C THR A 86 0.65 9.36 11.89
N LYS A 87 0.96 10.32 12.78
CA LYS A 87 0.73 11.75 12.51
C LYS A 87 1.59 12.29 11.37
N VAL A 88 2.83 11.80 11.20
CA VAL A 88 3.71 12.16 10.09
C VAL A 88 3.07 11.79 8.75
N PHE A 89 2.49 10.60 8.64
CA PHE A 89 1.81 10.18 7.42
C PHE A 89 0.60 11.06 7.08
N GLU A 90 -0.23 11.39 8.06
CA GLU A 90 -1.40 12.26 7.85
C GLU A 90 -0.98 13.67 7.43
N GLU A 91 0.04 14.23 8.09
CA GLU A 91 0.56 15.56 7.78
C GLU A 91 1.17 15.61 6.38
N ALA A 92 1.99 14.62 6.02
CA ALA A 92 2.58 14.54 4.69
C ALA A 92 1.52 14.34 3.60
N LYS A 93 0.50 13.51 3.85
CA LYS A 93 -0.60 13.31 2.89
C LYS A 93 -1.42 14.58 2.67
N ARG A 94 -1.56 15.44 3.69
CA ARG A 94 -2.23 16.74 3.59
C ARG A 94 -1.47 17.73 2.71
N GLN A 95 -0.14 17.68 2.76
CA GLN A 95 0.74 18.56 1.98
C GLN A 95 0.87 18.11 0.50
N THR A 96 0.41 16.90 0.18
CA THR A 96 0.61 16.28 -1.13
C THR A 96 -0.71 15.95 -1.83
N SER A 97 -0.92 16.50 -3.04
CA SER A 97 -2.06 16.18 -3.92
C SER A 97 -1.72 15.19 -5.05
N GLY A 98 -0.44 14.99 -5.35
CA GLY A 98 0.11 14.14 -6.44
C GLY A 98 1.14 13.13 -5.93
N SER A 99 1.78 12.34 -6.81
CA SER A 99 2.94 11.57 -6.38
C SER A 99 4.10 12.53 -6.04
N SER A 100 4.77 12.32 -4.92
CA SER A 100 5.81 13.22 -4.44
C SER A 100 6.79 12.55 -3.51
N TYR A 101 8.03 13.01 -3.55
CA TYR A 101 9.04 12.77 -2.52
C TYR A 101 9.16 14.03 -1.66
N LEU A 102 8.83 13.95 -0.37
CA LEU A 102 8.98 15.05 0.58
C LEU A 102 10.12 14.74 1.54
N ARG A 103 10.94 15.74 1.84
CA ARG A 103 11.97 15.68 2.88
C ARG A 103 11.73 16.83 3.85
N GLY A 104 11.55 16.53 5.13
CA GLY A 104 11.18 17.56 6.08
C GLY A 104 11.06 17.11 7.53
N THR A 105 10.93 18.10 8.40
CA THR A 105 10.67 17.96 9.83
C THR A 105 9.16 18.12 10.00
N PHE A 106 8.41 17.01 9.92
CA PHE A 106 6.93 17.00 9.82
C PHE A 106 6.20 17.38 11.11
N GLY A 107 6.56 18.48 11.78
CA GLY A 107 5.93 19.02 13.00
C GLY A 107 5.90 18.10 14.25
N GLN A 108 6.13 16.80 14.07
CA GLN A 108 6.06 15.71 15.04
C GLN A 108 7.42 15.04 15.21
N LEU A 109 8.33 15.28 14.27
CA LEU A 109 9.71 14.81 14.32
C LEU A 109 10.59 16.01 14.63
N SER A 110 11.64 15.79 15.42
CA SER A 110 12.70 16.77 15.67
C SER A 110 13.80 16.70 14.61
N GLU A 111 13.94 15.56 13.94
CA GLU A 111 14.87 15.38 12.83
C GLU A 111 14.17 15.31 11.47
N LEU A 112 14.93 15.58 10.42
CA LEU A 112 14.46 15.45 9.04
C LEU A 112 14.21 13.98 8.70
N ALA A 113 13.01 13.69 8.22
CA ALA A 113 12.67 12.42 7.61
C ALA A 113 12.33 12.60 6.14
N THR A 114 12.39 11.50 5.40
CA THR A 114 11.97 11.43 4.00
C THR A 114 10.70 10.62 3.91
N ILE A 115 9.75 11.04 3.08
CA ILE A 115 8.57 10.27 2.74
C ILE A 115 8.36 10.26 1.23
N HIS A 116 8.13 9.07 0.68
CA HIS A 116 7.65 8.89 -0.68
C HIS A 116 6.16 8.62 -0.64
N ILE A 117 5.36 9.38 -1.39
CA ILE A 117 3.91 9.25 -1.47
C ILE A 117 3.51 9.10 -2.92
N GLU A 118 2.71 8.10 -3.22
CA GLU A 118 2.29 7.81 -4.59
C GLU A 118 0.97 7.06 -4.63
N LYS A 119 0.35 7.03 -5.81
CA LYS A 119 -0.83 6.22 -6.03
C LYS A 119 -0.41 4.79 -6.41
N PHE A 120 -1.07 3.81 -5.81
CA PHE A 120 -0.92 2.42 -6.24
C PHE A 120 -2.06 2.02 -7.17
N GLY A 121 -1.74 1.14 -8.12
CA GLY A 121 -2.71 0.40 -8.92
C GLY A 121 -2.91 -1.02 -8.38
N TYR A 122 -3.68 -1.80 -9.13
CA TYR A 122 -3.83 -3.23 -8.90
C TYR A 122 -3.37 -4.00 -10.12
N LEU A 123 -2.65 -5.09 -9.88
CA LEU A 123 -2.35 -6.12 -10.87
C LEU A 123 -2.73 -7.46 -10.24
N GLU A 124 -3.78 -8.10 -10.79
CA GLU A 124 -4.40 -9.29 -10.20
C GLU A 124 -4.82 -9.04 -8.74
N ASP A 125 -4.23 -9.76 -7.78
CA ASP A 125 -4.49 -9.65 -6.34
C ASP A 125 -3.43 -8.81 -5.58
N ARG A 126 -2.53 -8.14 -6.30
CA ARG A 126 -1.40 -7.39 -5.73
C ARG A 126 -1.56 -5.89 -5.93
N LEU A 127 -1.08 -5.11 -4.96
CA LEU A 127 -0.90 -3.67 -5.16
C LEU A 127 0.37 -3.46 -5.98
N ILE A 128 0.36 -2.51 -6.91
CA ILE A 128 1.53 -2.17 -7.75
C ILE A 128 1.79 -0.67 -7.69
N PHE A 129 3.05 -0.27 -7.51
CA PHE A 129 3.43 1.14 -7.41
C PHE A 129 4.92 1.36 -7.77
N GLU A 130 5.26 2.61 -8.07
CA GLU A 130 6.57 3.05 -8.52
C GLU A 130 7.51 3.30 -7.32
N CYS A 131 8.10 2.25 -6.78
CA CYS A 131 9.01 2.35 -5.63
C CYS A 131 10.43 2.89 -5.94
N GLY A 132 10.61 3.60 -7.06
CA GLY A 132 11.91 4.13 -7.48
C GLY A 132 12.91 3.09 -8.00
N SER A 133 12.41 1.95 -8.51
CA SER A 133 13.23 0.90 -9.17
C SER A 133 12.99 0.90 -10.69
N LEU A 134 13.78 0.12 -11.43
CA LEU A 134 13.63 -0.06 -12.89
C LEU A 134 12.30 -0.74 -13.27
N ALA A 135 11.68 -1.43 -12.31
CA ALA A 135 10.37 -2.02 -12.44
C ALA A 135 9.55 -1.71 -11.18
N PRO A 136 8.22 -1.67 -11.29
CA PRO A 136 7.35 -1.35 -10.17
C PRO A 136 7.46 -2.38 -9.05
N CYS A 137 7.32 -1.93 -7.80
CA CYS A 137 7.18 -2.84 -6.68
C CYS A 137 5.77 -3.38 -6.59
N THR A 138 5.63 -4.57 -6.01
CA THR A 138 4.32 -5.11 -5.66
C THR A 138 4.19 -5.34 -4.16
N ILE A 139 2.96 -5.23 -3.64
CA ILE A 139 2.64 -5.65 -2.28
C ILE A 139 1.68 -6.83 -2.34
N ARG A 140 2.06 -7.90 -1.64
CA ARG A 140 1.17 -8.99 -1.27
C ARG A 140 0.66 -8.75 0.15
N LEU A 141 -0.66 -8.71 0.28
CA LEU A 141 -1.35 -8.50 1.56
C LEU A 141 -1.70 -9.85 2.20
N SER A 142 -1.28 -10.04 3.44
CA SER A 142 -1.64 -11.18 4.32
C SER A 142 -2.39 -10.66 5.55
N ASP A 143 -2.94 -11.54 6.37
CA ASP A 143 -3.82 -11.13 7.48
C ASP A 143 -3.14 -10.20 8.50
N ASP A 144 -1.88 -10.47 8.87
CA ASP A 144 -1.15 -9.71 9.90
C ASP A 144 0.10 -8.95 9.39
N TYR A 145 0.42 -9.08 8.11
CA TYR A 145 1.63 -8.50 7.53
C TYR A 145 1.43 -8.22 6.04
N LEU A 146 2.31 -7.36 5.52
CA LEU A 146 2.47 -7.19 4.08
C LEU A 146 3.88 -7.62 3.66
N GLU A 147 4.01 -8.04 2.42
CA GLU A 147 5.30 -8.29 1.79
C GLU A 147 5.47 -7.32 0.63
N LEU A 148 6.51 -6.51 0.73
CA LEU A 148 6.99 -5.70 -0.38
C LEU A 148 7.93 -6.55 -1.23
N ILE A 149 7.54 -6.77 -2.47
CA ILE A 149 8.30 -7.52 -3.46
C ILE A 149 8.95 -6.48 -4.37
N LYS A 150 10.29 -6.35 -4.26
CA LYS A 150 11.08 -5.50 -5.13
C LYS A 150 11.65 -6.34 -6.28
N PRO A 151 11.51 -5.87 -7.53
CA PRO A 151 12.15 -6.55 -8.65
C PRO A 151 13.68 -6.43 -8.52
N GLY A 152 14.37 -7.55 -8.59
CA GLY A 152 15.83 -7.60 -8.71
C GLY A 152 16.25 -8.11 -10.10
N VAL A 153 17.53 -7.91 -10.44
CA VAL A 153 18.08 -8.30 -11.74
C VAL A 153 18.04 -9.81 -11.96
N ILE A 154 18.20 -10.59 -10.88
CA ILE A 154 18.27 -12.05 -10.92
C ILE A 154 17.12 -12.67 -10.11
N ASN A 155 16.88 -12.18 -8.89
CA ASN A 155 15.85 -12.67 -7.99
C ASN A 155 15.02 -11.51 -7.46
N GLU A 156 13.76 -11.78 -7.13
CA GLU A 156 12.93 -10.84 -6.37
C GLU A 156 13.44 -10.71 -4.93
N HIS A 157 13.37 -9.50 -4.39
CA HIS A 157 13.66 -9.23 -2.98
C HIS A 157 12.36 -9.03 -2.22
N ILE A 158 12.05 -9.96 -1.34
CA ILE A 158 10.83 -9.93 -0.51
C ILE A 158 11.20 -9.35 0.85
N ILE A 159 10.54 -8.25 1.22
CA ILE A 159 10.72 -7.57 2.50
C ILE A 159 9.39 -7.61 3.23
N LYS A 160 9.36 -8.25 4.40
CA LYS A 160 8.16 -8.33 5.23
C LYS A 160 8.00 -7.06 6.06
N TYR A 161 6.76 -6.61 6.21
CA TYR A 161 6.39 -5.55 7.13
C TYR A 161 5.23 -6.02 7.99
N ASN A 162 5.42 -6.00 9.31
CA ASN A 162 4.39 -6.40 10.26
C ASN A 162 3.47 -5.21 10.54
N HIS A 163 2.17 -5.49 10.70
CA HIS A 163 1.20 -4.47 11.12
C HIS A 163 1.52 -3.97 12.54
N VAL A 164 1.44 -2.65 12.77
CA VAL A 164 1.70 -1.98 14.05
C VAL A 164 0.47 -1.25 14.55
#